data_AF-A0A2G5XFH8-F1
#
_entry.id   AF-A0A2G5XFH8-F1
#
_cell.length_a   1.000
_cell.length_b   1.000
_cell.length_c   1.000
_cell.angle_alpha   90.00
_cell.angle_beta   90.00
_cell.angle_gamma   90.00
#
_symmetry.space_group_name_H-M   'P 1'
#
loop_
_entity.id
_entity.type
_entity.pdbx_description
1 polymer ?
#
loop_
_entity_poly.entity_id
_entity_poly.type
_entity_poly.pdbx_seq_one_letter_code
_entity_poly.pdbx_strand_id
1 'polypeptide(L)'
;MNFLIDYWELQEEITVLEIDLKQMRLNSIDNPDIRKLEKYIAAKKNDEADFLELISKFKGIESRVLKLKYIDGLSLEQVAHSLNCGSGYIQKVHADLIGAMKNKYRGELSEFVDWRLSKITQ
;
A
#
# COMPACT_ATOMS: atom_id res chain seq x y z
N MET A 1 9.16 4.69 -9.70
CA MET A 1 8.83 3.37 -9.12
C MET A 1 8.15 3.59 -7.77
N ASN A 2 6.81 3.62 -7.70
CA ASN A 2 6.07 3.65 -6.42
C ASN A 2 5.26 2.36 -6.28
N PHE A 3 5.96 1.21 -6.27
CA PHE A 3 5.32 -0.11 -6.05
C PHE A 3 4.95 -0.34 -4.57
N LEU A 4 5.38 0.58 -3.71
CA LEU A 4 5.05 0.70 -2.31
C LEU A 4 4.62 2.15 -2.13
N ILE A 5 3.38 2.47 -2.51
CA ILE A 5 2.77 3.70 -1.99
C ILE A 5 2.83 3.59 -0.47
N ASP A 6 3.26 4.65 0.21
CA ASP A 6 3.28 4.65 1.67
C ASP A 6 1.84 4.37 2.13
N TYR A 7 1.66 3.31 2.93
CA TYR A 7 0.33 2.82 3.36
C TYR A 7 -0.53 3.96 3.90
N TRP A 8 0.10 4.92 4.58
CA TRP A 8 -0.51 6.16 5.06
C TRP A 8 -1.10 7.04 3.97
N GLU A 9 -0.43 7.21 2.83
CA GLU A 9 -0.95 7.97 1.69
C GLU A 9 -2.15 7.25 1.07
N LEU A 10 -2.11 5.91 0.99
CA LEU A 10 -3.24 5.11 0.51
C LEU A 10 -4.45 5.23 1.47
N GLN A 11 -4.22 5.17 2.78
CA GLN A 11 -5.25 5.36 3.80
C GLN A 11 -5.85 6.76 3.78
N GLU A 12 -4.99 7.78 3.64
CA GLU A 12 -5.42 9.17 3.53
C GLU A 12 -6.28 9.37 2.28
N GLU A 13 -5.85 8.85 1.12
CA GLU A 13 -6.61 8.89 -0.12
C GLU A 13 -7.99 8.22 0.05
N ILE A 14 -8.04 6.99 0.59
CA ILE A 14 -9.31 6.29 0.86
C ILE A 14 -10.21 7.13 1.77
N THR A 15 -9.66 7.68 2.84
CA THR A 15 -10.41 8.48 3.82
C THR A 15 -11.02 9.73 3.18
N VAL A 16 -10.24 10.47 2.39
CA VAL A 16 -10.72 11.66 1.69
C VAL A 16 -11.85 11.29 0.73
N LEU A 17 -11.68 10.23 -0.07
CA LEU A 17 -12.70 9.78 -1.00
C LEU A 17 -13.99 9.32 -0.31
N GLU A 18 -13.89 8.69 0.86
CA GLU A 18 -15.04 8.30 1.68
C GLU A 18 -15.80 9.50 2.24
N ILE A 19 -15.08 10.56 2.64
CA ILE A 19 -15.69 11.82 3.07
C ILE A 19 -16.46 12.45 1.91
N ASP A 20 -15.84 12.55 0.74
CA ASP A 20 -16.48 13.09 -0.46
C ASP A 20 -17.71 12.28 -0.86
N LEU A 21 -17.63 10.95 -0.85
CA LEU A 21 -18.76 10.06 -1.11
C LEU A 21 -19.91 10.32 -0.13
N LYS A 22 -19.60 10.50 1.15
CA LYS A 22 -20.60 10.78 2.19
C LYS A 22 -21.27 12.13 1.95
N GLN A 23 -20.52 13.16 1.56
CA GLN A 23 -21.07 14.48 1.22
C GLN A 23 -21.95 14.41 -0.03
N MET A 24 -21.52 13.71 -1.08
CA MET A 24 -22.30 13.53 -2.31
C MET A 24 -23.64 12.84 -2.04
N ARG A 25 -23.65 11.78 -1.23
CA ARG A 25 -24.88 11.07 -0.82
C ARG A 25 -25.84 11.94 -0.01
N LEU A 26 -25.32 12.88 0.79
CA LEU A 26 -26.14 13.84 1.53
C LEU A 26 -26.79 14.89 0.62
N ASN A 27 -26.12 15.25 -0.49
CA ASN A 27 -26.56 16.31 -1.40
C ASN A 27 -27.43 15.81 -2.56
N SER A 28 -27.39 14.53 -2.92
CA SER A 28 -28.28 13.89 -3.91
C SER A 28 -28.24 12.36 -3.81
N ILE A 29 -29.41 11.73 -3.85
CA ILE A 29 -29.58 10.27 -3.62
C ILE A 29 -29.20 9.43 -4.86
N ASP A 30 -29.26 10.01 -6.07
CA ASP A 30 -29.00 9.26 -7.31
C ASP A 30 -28.12 10.07 -8.26
N ASN A 31 -26.80 9.87 -8.13
CA ASN A 31 -25.81 10.43 -9.03
C ASN A 31 -24.93 9.28 -9.58
N PRO A 32 -24.83 9.09 -10.90
CA PRO A 32 -23.92 8.09 -11.50
C PRO A 32 -22.45 8.24 -11.06
N ASP A 33 -22.04 9.43 -10.60
CA ASP A 33 -20.69 9.67 -10.09
C ASP A 33 -20.45 9.04 -8.71
N ILE A 34 -21.50 8.86 -7.88
CA ILE A 34 -21.42 8.11 -6.61
C ILE A 34 -20.98 6.67 -6.90
N ARG A 35 -21.57 6.02 -7.91
CA ARG A 35 -21.23 4.64 -8.28
C ARG A 35 -19.80 4.51 -8.79
N LYS A 36 -19.30 5.50 -9.54
CA LYS A 36 -17.92 5.53 -10.01
C LYS A 36 -16.95 5.67 -8.84
N LEU A 37 -17.25 6.57 -7.91
CA LEU A 37 -16.46 6.82 -6.71
C LEU A 37 -16.43 5.60 -5.78
N GLU A 38 -17.57 4.95 -5.56
CA GLU A 38 -17.66 3.68 -4.80
C GLU A 38 -16.79 2.59 -5.40
N LYS A 39 -16.86 2.41 -6.73
CA LYS A 39 -16.03 1.41 -7.42
C LYS A 39 -14.54 1.73 -7.29
N TYR A 40 -14.17 3.02 -7.34
CA TYR A 40 -12.80 3.46 -7.16
C TYR A 40 -12.30 3.23 -5.73
N ILE A 41 -13.09 3.57 -4.71
CA ILE A 41 -12.80 3.29 -3.30
C ILE A 41 -12.66 1.78 -3.07
N ALA A 42 -13.55 0.97 -3.63
CA ALA A 42 -13.49 -0.48 -3.51
C ALA A 42 -12.20 -1.06 -4.11
N ALA A 43 -11.77 -0.57 -5.28
CA ALA A 43 -10.49 -0.96 -5.87
C ALA A 43 -9.31 -0.61 -4.94
N LYS A 44 -9.29 0.61 -4.38
CA LYS A 44 -8.25 1.03 -3.43
C LYS A 44 -8.21 0.21 -2.14
N LYS A 45 -9.37 -0.18 -1.62
CA LYS A 45 -9.47 -1.09 -0.46
C LYS A 45 -9.00 -2.51 -0.78
N ASN A 46 -9.20 -2.98 -2.01
CA ASN A 46 -8.61 -4.25 -2.45
C ASN A 46 -7.08 -4.14 -2.51
N ASP A 47 -6.53 -3.04 -3.04
CA ASP A 47 -5.08 -2.82 -3.02
C ASP A 47 -4.52 -2.83 -1.58
N GLU A 48 -5.24 -2.22 -0.63
CA GLU A 48 -4.89 -2.24 0.79
C GLU A 48 -4.92 -3.67 1.36
N ALA A 49 -5.98 -4.42 1.07
CA ALA A 49 -6.14 -5.79 1.54
C ALA A 49 -5.04 -6.71 1.00
N ASP A 50 -4.72 -6.61 -0.29
CA ASP A 50 -3.64 -7.37 -0.93
C ASP A 50 -2.28 -7.06 -0.30
N PHE A 51 -2.05 -5.79 0.04
CA PHE A 51 -0.84 -5.36 0.73
C PHE A 51 -0.74 -5.94 2.15
N LEU A 52 -1.81 -5.88 2.92
CA LEU A 52 -1.86 -6.47 4.27
C LEU A 52 -1.71 -7.99 4.21
N GLU A 53 -2.33 -8.65 3.24
CA GLU A 53 -2.18 -10.08 3.03
C GLU A 53 -0.73 -10.44 2.69
N LEU A 54 -0.07 -9.66 1.82
CA LEU A 54 1.34 -9.83 1.52
C LEU A 54 2.21 -9.69 2.77
N ILE A 55 2.02 -8.65 3.58
CA ILE A 55 2.75 -8.49 4.85
C ILE A 55 2.50 -9.68 5.80
N SER A 56 1.28 -10.22 5.83
CA SER A 56 0.91 -11.34 6.69
C SER A 56 1.61 -12.66 6.30
N LYS A 57 2.04 -12.80 5.04
CA LYS A 57 2.75 -13.99 4.55
C LYS A 57 4.18 -14.09 5.09
N PHE A 58 4.78 -12.96 5.44
CA PHE A 58 6.10 -12.92 6.07
C PHE A 58 6.00 -13.25 7.56
N LYS A 59 7.05 -13.87 8.11
CA LYS A 59 7.08 -14.28 9.53
C LYS A 59 8.35 -13.76 10.21
N GLY A 60 8.28 -13.58 11.53
CA GLY A 60 9.44 -13.15 12.32
C GLY A 60 9.89 -11.72 11.99
N ILE A 61 11.18 -11.53 11.75
CA ILE A 61 11.80 -10.20 11.57
C ILE A 61 11.29 -9.51 10.30
N GLU A 62 11.03 -10.26 9.24
CA GLU A 62 10.58 -9.75 7.96
C GLU A 62 9.24 -9.01 8.06
N SER A 63 8.24 -9.65 8.67
CA SER A 63 6.92 -9.05 8.88
C SER A 63 7.02 -7.79 9.75
N ARG A 64 7.88 -7.80 10.78
CA ARG A 64 8.10 -6.63 11.65
C ARG A 64 8.74 -5.48 10.89
N VAL A 65 9.74 -5.76 10.05
CA VAL A 65 10.39 -4.75 9.19
C VAL A 65 9.38 -4.14 8.22
N LEU A 66 8.54 -4.95 7.57
CA LEU A 66 7.53 -4.44 6.65
C LEU A 66 6.47 -3.59 7.36
N LYS A 67 5.95 -4.05 8.50
CA LYS A 67 4.99 -3.28 9.30
C LYS A 67 5.59 -1.95 9.75
N LEU A 68 6.78 -1.96 10.35
CA LEU A 68 7.39 -0.72 10.84
C LEU A 68 7.74 0.25 9.69
N LYS A 69 8.25 -0.25 8.57
CA LYS A 69 8.63 0.59 7.42
C LYS A 69 7.40 1.17 6.70
N TYR A 70 6.37 0.36 6.48
CA TYR A 70 5.29 0.70 5.57
C TYR A 70 3.98 1.00 6.27
N ILE A 71 3.63 0.28 7.33
CA ILE A 71 2.44 0.56 8.14
C ILE A 71 2.73 1.66 9.14
N ASP A 72 3.86 1.64 9.86
CA ASP A 72 4.19 2.66 10.86
C ASP A 72 4.97 3.86 10.30
N GLY A 73 5.35 3.80 9.01
CA GLY A 73 6.04 4.89 8.30
C GLY A 73 7.47 5.17 8.76
N LEU A 74 8.11 4.27 9.51
CA LEU A 74 9.46 4.48 10.02
C LEU A 74 10.52 4.38 8.92
N SER A 75 11.65 5.05 9.08
CA SER A 75 12.84 4.84 8.24
C SER A 75 13.52 3.50 8.58
N LEU A 76 14.32 2.92 7.67
CA LEU A 76 15.05 1.68 7.96
C LEU A 76 15.98 1.80 9.18
N GLU A 77 16.51 2.99 9.43
CA GLU A 77 17.32 3.28 10.63
C GLU A 77 16.46 3.26 11.90
N GLN A 78 15.27 3.87 11.86
CA GLN A 78 14.33 3.83 12.97
C GLN A 78 13.82 2.40 13.21
N VAL A 79 13.55 1.63 12.16
CA VAL A 79 13.19 0.20 12.27
C VAL A 79 14.31 -0.59 12.96
N ALA A 80 15.57 -0.36 12.57
CA ALA A 80 16.73 -0.99 13.20
C ALA A 80 16.81 -0.65 14.69
N HIS A 81 16.58 0.61 15.05
CA HIS A 81 16.51 1.06 16.43
C HIS A 81 15.36 0.39 17.20
N SER A 82 14.14 0.39 16.64
CA SER A 82 12.95 -0.23 17.24
C SER A 82 13.08 -1.74 17.43
N LEU A 83 13.83 -2.43 16.56
CA LEU A 83 14.08 -3.86 16.65
C LEU A 83 15.37 -4.22 17.41
N ASN A 84 16.10 -3.24 17.96
CA ASN A 84 17.43 -3.43 18.56
C ASN A 84 18.38 -4.23 17.66
N CYS A 85 18.30 -4.00 16.35
CA CYS A 85 19.08 -4.68 15.32
C CYS A 85 20.07 -3.70 14.67
N GLY A 86 21.16 -4.23 14.09
CA GLY A 86 22.08 -3.41 13.32
C GLY A 86 21.42 -2.91 12.03
N SER A 87 21.66 -1.64 11.67
CA SER A 87 21.11 -1.02 10.45
C SER A 87 21.43 -1.82 9.18
N GLY A 88 22.66 -2.32 9.04
CA GLY A 88 23.06 -3.16 7.91
C GLY A 88 22.31 -4.50 7.82
N TYR A 89 21.88 -5.07 8.96
CA TYR A 89 21.06 -6.28 8.96
C TYR A 89 19.64 -5.99 8.48
N ILE A 90 19.03 -4.90 8.94
CA ILE A 90 17.70 -4.48 8.49
C ILE A 90 17.70 -4.10 7.00
N GLN A 91 18.75 -3.43 6.52
CA GLN A 91 18.90 -3.13 5.09
C GLN A 91 18.99 -4.41 4.25
N LYS A 92 19.72 -5.42 4.72
CA LYS A 92 19.80 -6.73 4.04
C LYS A 92 18.46 -7.44 4.01
N VAL A 93 17.77 -7.54 5.15
CA VAL A 93 16.43 -8.12 5.25
C VAL A 93 15.46 -7.39 4.32
N HIS A 94 15.50 -6.04 4.30
CA HIS A 94 14.67 -5.23 3.42
C HIS A 94 14.95 -5.53 1.94
N ALA A 95 16.22 -5.57 1.52
CA ALA A 95 16.60 -5.87 0.15
C ALA A 95 16.13 -7.27 -0.29
N ASP A 96 16.30 -8.27 0.58
CA ASP A 96 15.85 -9.65 0.35
C ASP A 96 14.32 -9.70 0.19
N LEU A 97 13.58 -8.96 1.00
CA LEU A 97 12.11 -8.83 0.90
C LEU A 97 11.67 -8.18 -0.39
N ILE A 98 12.30 -7.07 -0.79
CA ILE A 98 12.00 -6.41 -2.06
C ILE A 98 12.29 -7.36 -3.23
N GLY A 99 13.40 -8.09 -3.18
CA GLY A 99 13.74 -9.10 -4.19
C GLY A 99 12.72 -10.22 -4.27
N ALA A 100 12.29 -10.76 -3.13
CA ALA A 100 11.27 -11.81 -3.05
C ALA A 100 9.92 -11.35 -3.60
N MET A 101 9.49 -10.13 -3.24
CA MET A 101 8.26 -9.53 -3.78
C MET A 101 8.37 -9.33 -5.30
N LYS A 102 9.46 -8.75 -5.79
CA LYS A 102 9.65 -8.54 -7.23
C LYS A 102 9.67 -9.83 -8.04
N ASN A 103 10.29 -10.90 -7.52
CA ASN A 103 10.35 -12.19 -8.21
C ASN A 103 9.02 -12.94 -8.17
N LYS A 104 8.30 -12.92 -7.04
CA LYS A 104 7.04 -13.66 -6.87
C LYS A 104 5.88 -13.04 -7.65
N TYR A 105 5.86 -11.71 -7.74
CA TYR A 105 4.80 -10.97 -8.43
C TYR A 105 5.19 -10.55 -9.86
N ARG A 106 6.29 -11.09 -10.40
CA ARG A 106 6.80 -10.78 -11.75
C ARG A 106 5.79 -11.00 -12.88
N GLY A 107 4.80 -11.88 -12.68
CA GLY A 107 3.72 -12.16 -13.64
C GLY A 107 2.40 -11.41 -13.37
N GLU A 108 2.10 -11.10 -12.10
CA GLU A 108 0.84 -10.43 -11.68
C GLU A 108 0.99 -8.90 -11.62
N LEU A 109 2.21 -8.38 -11.42
CA LEU A 109 2.50 -6.93 -11.40
C LEU A 109 2.65 -6.30 -12.78
N SER A 110 2.71 -7.07 -13.88
CA SER A 110 2.78 -6.47 -15.22
C SER A 110 1.51 -5.65 -15.48
N GLU A 111 0.33 -6.25 -15.38
CA GLU A 111 -0.93 -5.52 -15.61
C GLU A 111 -1.22 -4.48 -14.52
N PHE A 112 -0.85 -4.76 -13.27
CA PHE A 112 -1.16 -3.89 -12.13
C PHE A 112 -0.26 -2.64 -12.06
N VAL A 113 1.04 -2.77 -12.35
CA VAL A 113 1.99 -1.65 -12.42
C VAL A 113 1.76 -0.84 -13.70
N ASP A 114 1.49 -1.49 -14.83
CA ASP A 114 1.21 -0.81 -16.09
C ASP A 114 -0.10 -0.01 -16.03
N TRP A 115 -1.16 -0.55 -15.39
CA TRP A 115 -2.40 0.18 -15.15
C TRP A 115 -2.21 1.41 -14.24
N ARG A 116 -1.45 1.26 -13.15
CA ARG A 116 -1.23 2.35 -12.17
C ARG A 116 -0.30 3.45 -12.72
N LEU A 117 0.68 3.10 -13.56
CA LEU A 117 1.54 4.07 -14.25
C LEU A 117 0.78 4.86 -15.33
N SER A 118 -0.22 4.24 -15.99
CA SER A 118 -1.09 4.92 -16.96
C SER A 118 -1.97 6.02 -16.35
N LYS A 119 -2.20 5.98 -15.03
CA LYS A 119 -3.05 6.93 -14.29
C LYS A 119 -2.31 8.10 -13.66
N ILE A 120 -0.98 8.03 -13.56
CA ILE A 120 -0.13 9.09 -12.97
C ILE A 120 0.40 10.05 -14.05
N THR A 121 0.21 9.72 -15.33
CA THR A 121 0.68 10.50 -16.49
C THR A 121 -0.43 11.27 -17.24
N GLN A 122 -1.61 11.44 -16.63
CA GLN A 122 -2.67 12.33 -17.12
C GLN A 122 -3.06 13.36 -16.07
#